data_AF-A0A2R6GFE2-F1
#
_entry.id   AF-A0A2R6GFE2-F1
#
_cell.length_a   1.000
_cell.length_b   1.000
_cell.length_c   1.000
_cell.angle_alpha   90.00
_cell.angle_beta   90.00
_cell.angle_gamma   90.00
#
_symmetry.space_group_name_H-M   'P 1'
#
loop_
_entity.id
_entity.type
_entity.pdbx_description
1 polymer ?
#
loop_
_entity_poly.entity_id
_entity_poly.type
_entity_poly.pdbx_seq_one_letter_code
_entity_poly.pdbx_strand_id
1 'polypeptide(L)' 'MVTVDSKGRIVLPKEVRERLGIDPGTEVEVHEEDGRAVVEPEVESMPSSRIPRSLARTSS' A
#
# COMPACT_ATOMS: atom_id res chain seq x y z
N MET A 1 -13.69 -17.22 9.18
CA MET A 1 -13.85 -15.89 9.79
C MET A 1 -12.54 -15.52 10.45
N VAL A 2 -12.07 -14.28 10.27
CA VAL A 2 -10.81 -13.79 10.84
C VAL A 2 -11.14 -12.87 12.01
N THR A 3 -10.39 -12.95 13.10
CA THR A 3 -10.59 -12.11 14.29
C THR A 3 -9.47 -11.09 14.38
N VAL A 4 -9.82 -9.87 14.81
CA VAL A 4 -8.86 -8.83 15.13
C VAL A 4 -8.24 -9.13 16.49
N ASP A 5 -6.91 -9.17 16.58
CA ASP A 5 -6.24 -9.39 17.85
C ASP A 5 -6.26 -8.13 18.76
N SER A 6 -5.74 -8.27 19.98
CA SER A 6 -5.69 -7.16 20.94
C SER A 6 -4.83 -5.96 20.51
N LYS A 7 -4.02 -6.13 19.46
CA LYS A 7 -3.18 -5.08 18.88
C LYS A 7 -3.81 -4.50 17.61
N GLY A 8 -5.03 -4.88 17.26
CA GLY A 8 -5.72 -4.37 16.07
C GLY A 8 -5.28 -5.06 14.76
N ARG A 9 -4.58 -6.20 14.82
CA ARG A 9 -4.07 -6.89 13.63
C ARG A 9 -5.04 -7.98 13.18
N ILE A 10 -5.08 -8.22 11.88
CA ILE A 10 -5.72 -9.39 11.29
C ILE A 10 -4.67 -10.29 10.64
N VAL A 11 -4.96 -11.59 10.61
CA VAL A 11 -4.16 -12.55 9.85
C VAL A 11 -4.78 -12.70 8.48
N LEU A 12 -4.10 -12.23 7.44
CA LEU A 12 -4.57 -12.42 6.07
C LEU A 12 -4.52 -13.92 5.73
N PRO A 13 -5.66 -14.57 5.40
CA PRO A 13 -5.68 -15.99 5.08
C PRO A 13 -4.74 -16.33 3.92
N LYS A 14 -4.16 -17.55 3.92
CA LYS A 14 -3.16 -17.98 2.94
C LYS A 14 -3.62 -17.74 1.49
N GLU A 15 -4.84 -18.16 1.16
CA GLU A 15 -5.39 -18.02 -0.19
C GLU A 15 -5.53 -16.56 -0.65
N VAL A 16 -5.78 -15.63 0.29
CA VAL A 16 -5.88 -14.20 -0.03
C VAL A 16 -4.49 -13.62 -0.28
N ARG A 17 -3.50 -13.97 0.55
CA ARG A 17 -2.09 -13.58 0.34
C ARG A 17 -1.58 -14.03 -1.02
N GLU A 18 -1.82 -15.29 -1.39
CA GLU A 18 -1.37 -15.85 -2.66
C GLU A 18 -2.03 -15.16 -3.87
N ARG A 19 -3.34 -14.84 -3.78
CA ARG A 19 -4.05 -14.12 -4.85
C ARG A 19 -3.59 -12.68 -5.01
N LEU A 20 -3.18 -12.03 -3.92
CA LEU A 20 -2.70 -10.65 -3.91
C LEU A 20 -1.18 -10.54 -4.07
N GLY A 21 -0.44 -11.65 -4.14
CA GLY A 21 1.02 -11.64 -4.23
C GLY A 21 1.71 -11.04 -2.98
N ILE A 22 1.11 -11.19 -1.80
CA ILE A 22 1.63 -10.66 -0.54
C ILE A 22 2.47 -11.73 0.16
N ASP A 23 3.78 -11.52 0.19
CA ASP A 23 4.75 -12.37 0.86
C ASP A 23 5.16 -11.79 2.23
N PRO A 24 5.80 -12.59 3.10
CA PRO A 24 6.39 -12.05 4.32
C PRO A 24 7.38 -10.92 4.02
N GLY A 25 7.09 -9.71 4.52
CA GLY A 25 7.90 -8.52 4.29
C GLY A 25 7.38 -7.59 3.20
N THR A 26 6.33 -7.96 2.45
CA THR A 26 5.64 -7.05 1.53
C THR A 26 5.04 -5.86 2.29
N GLU A 27 5.39 -4.64 1.87
CA GLU A 27 4.75 -3.41 2.34
C GLU A 27 3.38 -3.26 1.67
N VAL A 28 2.40 -2.77 2.44
CA VAL A 28 1.03 -2.61 2.00
C VAL A 28 0.51 -1.23 2.41
N GLU A 29 -0.26 -0.61 1.54
CA GLU A 29 -1.06 0.56 1.88
C GLU A 29 -2.41 0.10 2.45
N VAL A 30 -2.86 0.74 3.52
CA VAL A 30 -4.14 0.45 4.17
C VAL A 30 -4.94 1.73 4.31
N HIS A 31 -6.14 1.75 3.73
CA HIS A 31 -7.04 2.89 3.80
C HIS A 31 -8.51 2.44 3.87
N GLU A 32 -9.41 3.40 4.06
CA GLU A 32 -10.86 3.16 4.09
C GLU A 32 -11.50 3.64 2.79
N GLU A 33 -12.37 2.81 2.21
CA GLU A 33 -13.17 3.12 1.03
C GLU A 33 -14.56 2.50 1.21
N ASP A 34 -15.61 3.33 1.17
CA ASP A 34 -17.02 2.91 1.26
C ASP A 34 -17.34 1.99 2.46
N GLY A 35 -16.79 2.29 3.63
CA GLY A 35 -16.93 1.54 4.87
C GLY A 35 -16.13 0.24 4.89
N ARG A 36 -15.17 0.06 3.97
CA ARG A 36 -14.33 -1.14 3.87
C ARG A 36 -12.88 -0.76 4.09
N ALA A 37 -12.15 -1.60 4.82
CA ALA A 37 -10.71 -1.54 4.83
C ALA A 37 -10.18 -2.14 3.52
N VAL A 38 -9.45 -1.35 2.76
CA VAL A 38 -8.77 -1.74 1.53
C VAL A 38 -7.28 -1.93 1.86
N VAL A 39 -6.70 -3.00 1.35
CA VAL A 39 -5.28 -3.34 1.53
C VAL A 39 -4.69 -3.60 0.16
N GLU A 40 -3.73 -2.78 -0.23
CA GLU A 40 -3.08 -2.85 -1.53
C GLU A 40 -1.58 -3.12 -1.33
N PRO A 41 -1.00 -4.14 -1.98
CA PRO A 41 0.44 -4.30 -1.99
C PRO A 41 1.08 -3.09 -2.66
N GLU A 42 2.15 -2.56 -2.05
CA GLU A 42 2.96 -1.54 -2.70
C GLU A 42 3.72 -2.19 -3.86
N VAL A 43 3.10 -2.16 -5.04
CA VAL A 43 3.81 -2.45 -6.28
C VAL A 43 4.74 -1.28 -6.53
N GLU A 44 6.03 -1.52 -6.74
CA GLU A 44 7.01 -0.51 -7.20
C GLU A 44 6.55 0.06 -8.55
N SER A 45 5.55 0.92 -8.49
CA SER A 45 5.16 1.82 -9.54
C SER A 45 6.19 2.92 -9.47
N MET A 46 7.02 3.04 -10.51
CA MET A 46 7.98 4.13 -10.72
C MET A 46 7.56 5.40 -9.97
N PRO A 47 8.47 6.05 -9.21
CA PRO A 47 8.10 7.08 -8.25
C PRO A 47 7.30 8.17 -8.95
N SER A 48 6.03 8.29 -8.55
CA SER A 48 5.18 9.39 -9.00
C SER A 48 5.80 10.69 -8.46
N SER A 49 6.53 11.38 -9.34
CA SER A 49 7.08 12.72 -9.16
C SER A 49 8.05 12.91 -7.98
N ARG A 50 9.35 12.70 -8.25
CA ARG A 50 10.38 13.62 -7.75
C ARG A 50 10.73 14.59 -8.87
N ILE A 51 9.84 15.56 -9.16
CA ILE A 51 10.22 16.69 -10.03
C ILE A 51 11.37 17.42 -9.32
N PRO A 52 12.61 17.44 -9.85
CA PRO A 52 13.66 18.22 -9.24
C PRO A 52 13.28 19.69 -9.31
N ARG A 53 13.50 20.40 -8.19
CA ARG A 53 13.21 21.84 -7.99
C ARG A 53 13.99 22.79 -8.94
N SER A 54 14.65 22.29 -9.98
CA SER A 54 15.58 23.03 -10.84
C SER A 54 14.94 23.72 -12.05
N LEU A 55 13.64 23.57 -12.29
CA LEU A 55 12.97 24.23 -13.42
C LEU A 55 12.20 25.52 -13.06
N ALA A 56 12.40 26.04 -11.85
CA ALA A 56 11.91 27.36 -11.50
C ALA A 56 13.03 28.39 -11.68
N ARG A 57 12.91 29.22 -12.74
CA ARG A 57 13.74 30.39 -13.10
C ARG A 57 14.98 29.98 -13.92
N THR A 58 15.18 30.46 -15.14
CA THR A 58 15.02 31.83 -15.64
C THR A 58 14.64 31.82 -17.12
N SER A 59 13.52 32.45 -17.44
CA SER A 59 13.32 33.05 -18.76
C SER A 59 13.98 34.41 -18.74
N SER A 60 15.01 34.63 -19.55
CA SER A 60 15.32 35.94 -20.13
C SER A 60 16.20 35.78 -21.36
#